data_AF-A0A941DXZ1-F1
#
_entry.id   AF-A0A941DXZ1-F1
#
_cell.length_a   1.000
_cell.length_b   1.000
_cell.length_c   1.000
_cell.angle_alpha   90.00
_cell.angle_beta   90.00
_cell.angle_gamma   90.00
#
_symmetry.space_group_name_H-M   'P 1'
#
loop_
_entity.id
_entity.type
_entity.pdbx_description
1 polymer ?
#
loop_
_entity_poly.entity_id
_entity_poly.type
_entity_poly.pdbx_seq_one_letter_code
_entity_poly.pdbx_strand_id
1 'polypeptide(L)' 'GELLGDQAITTAILDRILHRVEIIHLNEDSWRMKHRKTIFGQQSVSN' A
#
# COMPACT_ATOMS: atom_id res chain seq x y z
N GLY A 1 -14.25 9.15 1.28
CA GLY A 1 -13.32 8.21 0.61
C GLY A 1 -13.99 6.87 0.63
N GLU A 2 -14.78 6.58 -0.38
CA GLU A 2 -15.51 5.32 -0.48
C GLU A 2 -14.83 4.54 -1.60
N LEU A 3 -13.96 3.61 -1.23
CA LEU A 3 -13.05 2.96 -2.17
C LEU A 3 -13.80 2.23 -3.29
N LEU A 4 -15.04 1.80 -3.03
CA LEU A 4 -15.81 0.94 -3.94
C LEU A 4 -17.31 1.24 -4.01
N GLY A 5 -17.79 2.36 -3.45
CA GLY A 5 -19.14 2.95 -3.66
C GLY A 5 -20.39 2.12 -3.30
N ASP A 6 -20.32 0.79 -3.33
CA ASP A 6 -21.38 -0.19 -3.09
C ASP A 6 -20.76 -1.47 -2.49
N GLN A 7 -21.21 -1.83 -1.29
CA GLN A 7 -20.75 -3.00 -0.56
C GLN A 7 -21.07 -4.32 -1.27
N ALA A 8 -22.21 -4.43 -1.96
CA ALA A 8 -22.58 -5.62 -2.70
C ALA A 8 -21.64 -5.86 -3.88
N ILE A 9 -21.34 -4.80 -4.63
CA ILE A 9 -20.39 -4.84 -5.75
C ILE A 9 -18.97 -5.16 -5.24
N THR A 10 -18.54 -4.51 -4.15
CA THR A 10 -17.25 -4.78 -3.49
C THR A 10 -17.08 -6.24 -3.15
N THR A 11 -18.11 -6.85 -2.55
CA THR A 11 -18.09 -8.24 -2.11
C THR A 11 -18.05 -9.19 -3.29
N ALA A 12 -18.83 -8.92 -4.35
CA ALA A 12 -18.82 -9.74 -5.57
C ALA A 12 -17.45 -9.72 -6.28
N ILE A 13 -16.77 -8.56 -6.28
CA ILE A 13 -15.41 -8.45 -6.82
C ILE A 13 -14.42 -9.23 -5.95
N LEU A 14 -14.48 -9.05 -4.63
CA LEU A 14 -13.59 -9.72 -3.69
C LEU A 14 -13.75 -11.25 -3.76
N ASP A 15 -14.98 -11.75 -3.83
CA ASP A 15 -15.29 -13.18 -4.00
C ASP A 15 -14.59 -13.76 -5.23
N ARG A 16 -14.66 -13.06 -6.37
CA ARG A 16 -14.00 -13.49 -7.61
C ARG A 16 -12.47 -13.47 -7.49
N ILE A 17 -11.88 -12.50 -6.79
CA ILE A 17 -10.42 -12.41 -6.59
C ILE A 17 -9.95 -13.52 -5.65
N LEU A 18 -10.71 -13.83 -4.59
CA LEU A 18 -10.33 -14.80 -3.57
C LEU A 18 -10.61 -16.26 -3.93
N HIS A 19 -11.40 -16.51 -4.98
CA HIS A 19 -11.83 -17.87 -5.35
C HIS A 19 -10.66 -18.86 -5.62
N ARG A 20 -9.52 -18.42 -6.19
CA ARG A 20 -8.39 -19.31 -6.53
C ARG A 20 -7.03 -18.62 -6.39
N VAL A 21 -6.69 -18.22 -5.17
CA VAL A 21 -5.41 -17.57 -4.87
C VAL A 21 -4.82 -18.07 -3.56
N GLU A 22 -3.52 -17.88 -3.41
CA GLU A 22 -2.82 -17.97 -2.13
C GLU A 22 -2.59 -16.55 -1.61
N ILE A 23 -2.92 -16.31 -0.35
CA ILE A 23 -2.74 -15.00 0.28
C ILE A 23 -1.36 -14.94 0.91
N ILE A 24 -0.48 -14.10 0.35
CA ILE A 24 0.85 -13.84 0.87
C ILE A 24 0.81 -12.58 1.74
N HIS A 25 1.06 -12.73 3.04
CA HIS A 25 1.12 -11.64 3.99
C HIS A 25 2.53 -11.05 4.02
N LEU A 26 2.67 -9.79 3.61
CA LEU A 26 3.93 -9.04 3.67
C LEU A 26 3.87 -8.10 4.88
N ASN A 27 4.52 -8.50 5.98
CA ASN A 27 4.46 -7.79 7.27
C ASN A 27 5.71 -6.98 7.59
N GLU A 28 6.74 -7.08 6.74
CA GLU A 28 8.02 -6.40 6.96
C GLU A 28 7.96 -4.90 6.59
N ASP A 29 8.92 -4.15 7.13
CA ASP A 29 9.06 -2.73 6.84
C ASP A 29 9.20 -2.46 5.34
N SER A 30 8.61 -1.35 4.88
CA SER A 30 8.77 -0.89 3.50
C SER A 30 10.25 -0.72 3.18
N TRP A 31 10.75 -1.53 2.23
CA TRP A 31 12.13 -1.45 1.76
C TRP A 31 12.54 -0.02 1.35
N ARG A 32 11.62 0.68 0.67
CA ARG A 32 11.79 2.07 0.24
C ARG A 32 11.93 3.04 1.41
N MET A 33 11.25 2.78 2.52
CA MET A 33 11.35 3.62 3.72
C MET A 33 12.65 3.36 4.46
N LYS A 34 13.03 2.08 4.63
CA LYS A 34 14.29 1.69 5.28
C LYS A 34 15.54 2.20 4.54
N HIS A 35 15.52 2.17 3.21
CA HIS A 35 16.63 2.61 2.36
C HIS A 35 16.34 3.92 1.65
N ARG A 36 15.54 4.79 2.28
CA ARG A 36 15.14 6.06 1.68
C ARG A 36 16.37 6.86 1.26
N LYS A 37 16.56 7.02 -0.04
CA LYS A 37 17.55 7.94 -0.62
C LYS A 37 16.86 9.28 -0.87
N THR A 38 17.47 10.37 -0.41
CA THR A 38 17.01 11.72 -0.71
C THR A 38 17.98 12.37 -1.69
N ILE A 39 17.45 13.13 -2.65
CA ILE A 39 18.26 13.85 -3.64
C ILE A 39 18.98 15.04 -2.97
N PHE A 40 18.35 15.62 -1.96
CA PHE A 40 18.95 16.61 -1.08
C PHE A 40 19.05 16.01 0.32
N GLY A 41 20.24 16.03 0.93
CA GLY A 41 20.41 15.63 2.33
C GLY A 41 19.72 16.61 3.27
N GLN A 42 19.85 16.41 4.59
CA GLN A 42 19.48 17.43 5.58
C GLN A 42 20.43 18.63 5.48
N GLN A 43 20.25 19.48 4.47
CA GLN A 43 20.80 20.82 4.49
C GLN A 43 19.90 21.65 5.40
N SER A 44 20.40 21.95 6.60
CA SER A 44 19.82 23.00 7.44
C SER A 44 20.00 24.33 6.70
N VAL A 45 18.96 24.81 6.06
CA VAL A 45 18.90 26.21 5.64
C VAL A 45 18.70 27.03 6.91
N SER A 46 19.81 27.50 7.47
CA SER A 46 19.79 28.56 8.48
C SER A 46 19.40 29.85 7.77
N ASN A 47 18.30 30.45 8.22
CA ASN A 47 17.81 31.75 7.74
C ASN A 47 18.54 32.90 8.44
#